data_AF-A0AAW0H3N2-F1
#
_entry.id   AF-A0AAW0H3N2-F1
#
_cell.length_a   1.000
_cell.length_b   1.000
_cell.length_c   1.000
_cell.angle_alpha   90.00
_cell.angle_beta   90.00
_cell.angle_gamma   90.00
#
_symmetry.space_group_name_H-M   'P 1'
#
loop_
_entity.id
_entity.type
_entity.pdbx_description
1 polymer ?
#
loop_
_entity_poly.entity_id
_entity_poly.type
_entity_poly.pdbx_seq_one_letter_code
_entity_poly.pdbx_strand_id
1 'polypeptide(L)' 'MNRSTNEWKTVVGLAMFFIGFTVLVLIWEKHYVYGPIPHTFVPDWVAMQTKQMRDMRANLIQGFSAKWDYDKSEWKK' A
#
# COMPACT_ATOMS: atom_id res chain seq x y z
N MET A 1 -10.15 -47.41 2.47
CA MET A 1 -9.10 -46.65 1.75
C MET A 1 -9.54 -45.24 1.32
N ASN A 2 -10.84 -44.89 1.32
CA ASN A 2 -11.34 -43.55 0.91
C ASN A 2 -11.91 -42.72 2.09
N ARG A 3 -11.25 -42.70 3.25
CA ARG A 3 -11.69 -41.87 4.38
C ARG A 3 -11.00 -40.51 4.29
N SER A 4 -11.77 -39.43 4.24
CA SER A 4 -11.23 -38.07 4.31
C SER A 4 -10.64 -37.79 5.70
N THR A 5 -9.50 -37.10 5.73
CA THR A 5 -8.82 -36.66 6.96
C THR A 5 -9.10 -35.18 7.22
N ASN A 6 -8.99 -34.76 8.48
CA ASN A 6 -9.13 -33.35 8.88
C ASN A 6 -7.78 -32.59 8.83
N GLU A 7 -6.75 -33.16 8.21
CA GLU A 7 -5.39 -32.60 8.16
C GLU A 7 -5.33 -31.20 7.57
N TRP A 8 -6.25 -30.88 6.65
CA TRP A 8 -6.37 -29.55 6.07
C TRP A 8 -6.56 -28.45 7.14
N LYS A 9 -7.23 -28.74 8.26
CA LYS A 9 -7.42 -27.79 9.36
C LYS A 9 -6.10 -27.47 10.04
N THR A 10 -5.27 -28.48 10.25
CA THR A 10 -3.94 -28.33 10.83
C THR A 10 -3.02 -27.57 9.88
N VAL A 11 -3.06 -27.89 8.59
CA VAL A 11 -2.27 -27.19 7.56
C VAL A 11 -2.64 -25.71 7.48
N VAL A 12 -3.94 -25.40 7.40
CA VAL A 12 -4.43 -24.02 7.33
C VAL A 12 -4.14 -23.27 8.63
N GLY A 13 -4.36 -23.90 9.79
CA GLY A 13 -4.09 -23.28 11.09
C GLY A 13 -2.60 -22.95 11.28
N LEU A 14 -1.71 -23.88 10.94
CA LEU A 14 -0.27 -23.68 11.02
C LEU A 14 0.20 -22.60 10.03
N ALA A 15 -0.32 -22.61 8.80
CA ALA A 15 0.00 -21.60 7.80
C ALA A 15 -0.39 -20.19 8.29
N MET A 16 -1.61 -20.01 8.81
CA MET A 16 -2.05 -18.73 9.35
C MET A 16 -1.25 -18.28 10.56
N PHE A 17 -0.84 -19.21 11.43
CA PHE A 17 0.04 -18.90 12.57
C PHE A 17 1.38 -18.34 12.11
N PHE A 18 2.04 -18.97 11.13
CA PHE A 18 3.32 -18.48 10.60
C PHE A 18 3.20 -17.18 9.81
N ILE A 19 2.07 -16.94 9.13
CA ILE A 19 1.78 -15.64 8.54
C ILE A 19 1.68 -14.57 9.64
N GLY A 20 0.96 -14.86 10.74
CA GLY A 20 0.89 -13.97 11.89
C GLY A 20 2.26 -13.71 12.54
N PHE A 21 3.09 -14.75 12.65
CA PHE A 21 4.46 -14.61 13.16
C PHE A 21 5.31 -13.70 12.27
N THR A 22 5.20 -13.82 10.95
CA THR A 22 5.88 -12.92 10.00
C THR A 22 5.51 -11.45 10.23
N VAL A 23 4.25 -11.15 10.56
CA VAL A 23 3.82 -9.77 10.90
C VAL A 23 4.54 -9.24 12.14
N LEU A 24 4.76 -10.07 13.17
CA LEU A 24 5.52 -9.66 14.35
C LEU A 24 6.97 -9.32 14.02
N VAL A 25 7.60 -10.10 13.14
CA VAL A 25 8.97 -9.83 12.66
C VAL A 25 9.03 -8.50 11.90
N LEU A 26 8.05 -8.22 11.03
CA LEU A 26 7.98 -6.94 10.30
C LEU A 26 7.78 -5.73 11.23
N ILE A 27 7.00 -5.87 12.30
CA ILE A 27 6.85 -4.82 13.32
C ILE A 27 8.19 -4.55 13.99
N TRP A 28 8.91 -5.61 14.37
CA TRP A 28 10.24 -5.50 14.96
C TRP A 28 11.23 -4.79 14.01
N GLU A 29 11.28 -5.21 12.75
CA GLU A 29 12.14 -4.57 11.73
C GLU A 29 11.79 -3.09 11.56
N LYS A 30 10.51 -2.75 11.48
CA LYS A 30 10.06 -1.35 11.34
C LYS A 30 10.41 -0.47 12.54
N HIS A 31 10.47 -1.04 13.73
CA HIS A 31 10.73 -0.30 14.97
C HIS A 31 12.22 -0.13 15.25
N TYR A 32 13.03 -1.17 15.02
CA TYR A 32 14.44 -1.20 15.44
C TYR A 32 15.44 -1.05 14.28
N VAL A 33 15.05 -1.35 13.04
CA VAL A 33 15.97 -1.35 11.88
C VAL A 33 15.69 -0.17 10.95
N TYR A 34 14.43 0.08 10.61
CA TYR A 34 14.09 1.15 9.65
C TYR A 34 14.16 2.54 10.28
N GLY A 35 15.01 3.38 9.70
CA GLY A 35 15.12 4.80 10.01
C GLY A 35 13.87 5.62 9.64
N PRO A 36 13.93 6.95 9.83
CA PRO A 36 12.83 7.84 9.46
C PRO A 36 12.61 7.82 7.96
N ILE A 37 11.33 7.89 7.57
CA ILE A 37 10.92 8.00 6.17
C ILE A 37 11.39 9.39 5.65
N PRO A 38 11.80 9.54 4.38
CA PRO A 38 12.22 10.82 3.84
C PRO A 38 11.16 11.92 4.01
N HIS A 39 11.61 13.16 4.20
CA HIS A 39 10.74 14.33 4.37
C HIS A 39 9.75 14.56 3.21
N THR A 40 10.03 14.00 2.03
CA THR A 40 9.16 14.08 0.86
C THR A 40 7.84 13.33 1.01
N PHE A 41 7.73 12.46 2.02
CA PHE A 41 6.50 11.74 2.37
C PHE A 41 5.63 12.49 3.39
N VAL A 42 6.05 13.69 3.83
CA VAL A 42 5.21 14.55 4.68
C VAL A 42 3.99 15.02 3.87
N PRO A 43 2.77 15.09 4.47
CA PRO A 43 1.54 15.40 3.74
C PRO A 43 1.60 16.67 2.88
N ASP A 44 2.21 17.73 3.40
CA ASP A 44 2.35 19.01 2.67
C ASP A 44 3.25 18.86 1.44
N TRP A 45 4.34 18.13 1.55
CA TRP A 45 5.24 17.85 0.42
C TRP A 45 4.53 17.01 -0.63
N VAL A 46 3.79 15.99 -0.21
CA VAL A 46 3.00 15.15 -1.12
C VAL A 46 1.93 15.97 -1.82
N ALA A 47 1.27 16.91 -1.15
CA ALA A 47 0.29 17.81 -1.76
C ALA A 47 0.94 18.76 -2.80
N MET A 48 2.09 19.35 -2.47
CA MET A 48 2.85 20.18 -3.42
C MET A 48 3.32 19.37 -4.63
N GLN A 49 3.86 18.17 -4.42
CA GLN A 49 4.30 17.27 -5.48
C GLN A 49 3.13 16.82 -6.36
N THR A 50 1.97 16.53 -5.76
CA THR A 50 0.74 16.16 -6.46
C THR A 50 0.27 17.30 -7.36
N LYS A 51 0.30 18.54 -6.87
CA LYS A 51 -0.01 19.72 -7.67
C LYS A 51 0.97 19.86 -8.84
N GLN A 52 2.28 19.77 -8.57
CA GLN A 52 3.30 19.84 -9.62
C GLN A 52 3.11 18.76 -10.69
N MET A 53 2.82 17.52 -10.30
CA MET A 53 2.55 16.41 -11.24
C MET A 53 1.33 16.69 -12.13
N ARG A 54 0.29 17.31 -11.58
CA ARG A 54 -0.90 17.74 -12.34
C ARG A 54 -0.60 18.91 -13.26
N ASP A 55 0.19 19.88 -12.80
CA ASP A 55 0.60 21.03 -13.61
C ASP A 55 1.45 20.59 -14.80
N MET A 56 2.30 19.58 -14.61
CA MET A 56 3.07 18.91 -15.67
C MET A 56 2.24 17.95 -16.53
N ARG A 57 0.95 17.77 -16.24
CA ARG A 57 0.03 16.84 -16.93
C ARG A 57 0.56 15.40 -16.99
N ALA A 58 1.16 14.94 -15.91
CA ALA A 58 1.70 13.58 -15.81
C ALA A 58 0.60 12.53 -16.07
N ASN A 59 0.82 11.65 -17.06
CA ASN A 59 -0.12 10.59 -17.46
C ASN A 59 -1.54 11.09 -17.80
N LEU A 60 -1.63 12.09 -18.69
CA LEU A 60 -2.86 12.80 -19.05
C LEU A 60 -3.96 11.95 -19.70
N ILE A 61 -3.63 10.86 -20.40
CA ILE A 61 -4.62 10.12 -21.22
C ILE A 61 -5.47 9.19 -20.35
N GLN A 62 -4.84 8.35 -19.53
CA GLN A 62 -5.53 7.31 -18.74
C GLN A 62 -5.15 7.30 -17.26
N GLY A 63 -4.03 7.95 -16.90
CA GLY A 63 -3.43 7.82 -15.59
C GLY A 63 -3.78 8.96 -14.65
N PHE A 64 -2.75 9.47 -13.96
CA PHE A 64 -2.90 10.38 -12.83
C PHE A 64 -3.65 11.67 -13.17
N SER A 65 -3.13 12.46 -14.11
CA SER A 65 -3.74 13.74 -14.50
C SER A 65 -5.08 13.57 -15.21
N ALA A 66 -5.34 12.42 -15.83
CA ALA A 66 -6.62 12.11 -16.45
C ALA A 66 -7.77 12.08 -15.43
N LYS A 67 -7.48 11.72 -14.18
CA LYS A 67 -8.44 11.64 -13.06
C LYS A 67 -8.68 12.99 -12.37
N TRP A 68 -7.97 14.03 -12.76
CA TRP A 68 -8.18 15.37 -12.24
C TRP A 68 -9.08 16.19 -13.19
N ASP A 69 -10.07 16.88 -12.63
CA ASP A 69 -10.89 17.86 -13.34
C ASP A 69 -10.22 19.24 -13.25
N TYR A 70 -9.62 19.68 -14.36
CA TYR A 70 -8.93 20.97 -14.42
C TYR A 70 -9.88 22.17 -14.43
N ASP A 71 -11.13 21.99 -14.88
CA ASP A 71 -12.11 23.08 -14.95
C ASP A 71 -12.68 23.38 -13.57
N LYS A 72 -12.95 22.32 -12.79
CA LYS A 72 -13.52 22.43 -11.44
C LYS A 72 -12.47 22.41 -10.32
N SER A 73 -11.21 22.20 -10.67
CA SER A 73 -10.12 22.04 -9.71
C SER A 73 -10.45 21.02 -8.60
N GLU A 74 -10.98 19.87 -8.99
CA GLU A 74 -11.29 18.75 -8.09
C GLU A 74 -10.92 17.39 -8.71
N TRP A 75 -10.87 16.33 -7.90
CA TRP A 75 -10.73 14.97 -8.40
C TRP A 75 -12.05 14.53 -9.04
N LYS A 76 -11.96 13.89 -10.22
CA LYS A 76 -13.13 13.30 -10.87
C LYS A 76 -13.73 12.21 -9.98
N LYS A 77 -15.06 12.25 -9.80
CA LYS A 77 -15.83 11.23 -9.07
C LYS A 77 -16.00 9.96 -9.89
#